data_AF-A0A7Y9X9X6-F1
#
_entry.id   AF-A0A7Y9X9X6-F1
#
_cell.length_a   1.000
_cell.length_b   1.000
_cell.length_c   1.000
_cell.angle_alpha   90.00
_cell.angle_beta   90.00
_cell.angle_gamma   90.00
#
_symmetry.space_group_name_H-M   'P 1'
#
loop_
_entity.id
_entity.type
_entity.pdbx_description
1 polymer ?
#
loop_
_entity_poly.entity_id
_entity_poly.type
_entity_poly.pdbx_seq_one_letter_code
_entity_poly.pdbx_strand_id
1 'polypeptide(L)'
;MFGLFVGAATGSVVFLASNLSGWPLFTLAGGAAGVIAALLVHAYSGTARLSSVTLTIPQMTQMEFTVTRDSQQVAWKIFVEVATRVSTQRMDQDSGRMREALDSLYSLFQALRDLLKTIEPRSRRDEPSVEQLAIGMLNLELRPFLSRWHPELSRWENHQPGADESTWPRNAECRADLAGVQERIGEYALGFAQLARMPESVAERILGRGDSEPFPASG
;
A
#
# COMPACT_ATOMS: atom_id res chain seq x y z
N MET A 1 -14.09 -13.77 -36.26
CA MET A 1 -13.79 -13.05 -37.51
C MET A 1 -12.38 -12.40 -37.53
N PHE A 2 -11.46 -12.76 -36.63
CA PHE A 2 -10.07 -12.23 -36.61
C PHE A 2 -9.07 -13.15 -37.32
N GLY A 3 -9.27 -14.48 -37.27
CA GLY A 3 -8.32 -15.44 -37.87
C GLY A 3 -8.25 -15.42 -39.40
N LEU A 4 -9.31 -14.99 -40.08
CA LEU A 4 -9.38 -14.98 -41.55
C LEU A 4 -8.52 -13.85 -42.16
N PHE A 5 -8.42 -12.72 -41.46
CA PHE A 5 -7.54 -11.61 -41.86
C PHE A 5 -6.06 -11.92 -41.61
N VAL A 6 -5.74 -12.65 -40.54
CA VAL A 6 -4.37 -13.10 -40.26
C VAL A 6 -3.89 -14.08 -41.33
N GLY A 7 -4.75 -15.02 -41.76
CA GLY A 7 -4.42 -15.97 -42.83
C GLY A 7 -4.13 -15.30 -44.18
N ALA A 8 -4.97 -14.35 -44.59
CA ALA A 8 -4.82 -13.63 -45.87
C ALA A 8 -3.56 -12.73 -45.90
N ALA A 9 -3.24 -12.07 -44.80
CA ALA A 9 -2.02 -11.26 -44.68
C ALA A 9 -0.76 -12.14 -44.75
N THR A 10 -0.76 -13.28 -44.06
CA THR A 10 0.38 -14.21 -44.05
C THR A 10 0.61 -14.84 -45.43
N GLY A 11 -0.46 -15.24 -46.13
CA GLY A 11 -0.37 -15.79 -47.49
C GLY A 11 0.15 -14.78 -48.52
N SER A 12 -0.25 -13.51 -48.41
CA SER A 12 0.20 -12.44 -49.32
C SER A 12 1.69 -12.13 -49.17
N VAL A 13 2.21 -12.15 -47.93
CA VAL A 13 3.65 -11.96 -47.65
C VAL A 13 4.49 -13.09 -48.23
N VAL A 14 4.04 -14.34 -48.11
CA VAL A 14 4.74 -15.52 -48.67
C VAL A 14 4.72 -15.50 -50.21
N PHE A 15 3.62 -15.07 -50.83
CA PHE A 15 3.50 -14.95 -52.28
C PHE A 15 4.37 -13.81 -52.86
N LEU A 16 4.47 -12.67 -52.18
CA LEU A 16 5.37 -11.58 -52.58
C LEU A 16 6.85 -11.95 -52.39
N ALA A 17 7.18 -12.72 -51.36
CA ALA A 17 8.55 -13.18 -51.10
C ALA A 17 9.05 -14.20 -52.13
N SER A 18 8.15 -14.97 -52.76
CA SER A 18 8.52 -16.03 -53.71
C SER A 18 8.82 -15.53 -55.13
N ASN A 19 8.56 -14.24 -55.43
CA ASN A 19 8.83 -13.65 -56.75
C ASN A 19 10.00 -12.63 -56.75
N LEU A 20 10.63 -12.40 -55.60
CA LEU A 20 11.73 -11.45 -55.42
C LEU A 20 13.07 -12.21 -55.30
N SER A 21 13.84 -12.28 -56.39
CA SER A 21 15.22 -12.79 -56.36
C SER A 21 16.21 -11.62 -56.37
N GLY A 22 16.95 -11.43 -55.26
CA GLY A 22 18.05 -10.46 -55.14
C GLY A 22 18.13 -9.72 -53.80
N TRP A 23 19.04 -8.74 -53.73
CA TRP A 23 19.28 -7.84 -52.58
C TRP A 23 18.03 -7.24 -51.90
N PRO A 24 16.93 -6.84 -52.61
CA PRO A 24 15.74 -6.29 -51.95
C PRO A 24 14.97 -7.29 -51.07
N LEU A 25 15.19 -8.60 -51.22
CA LEU A 25 14.58 -9.61 -50.35
C LEU A 25 15.12 -9.50 -48.91
N PHE A 26 16.42 -9.27 -48.77
CA PHE A 26 17.07 -9.22 -47.46
C PHE A 26 16.69 -7.96 -46.68
N THR A 27 16.50 -6.82 -47.35
CA THR A 27 16.08 -5.57 -46.70
C THR A 27 14.64 -5.62 -46.24
N LEU A 28 13.74 -6.23 -47.02
CA LEU A 28 12.35 -6.47 -46.62
C LEU A 28 12.24 -7.49 -45.48
N ALA A 29 12.98 -8.59 -45.56
CA ALA A 29 12.99 -9.61 -44.50
C ALA A 29 13.55 -9.06 -43.18
N GLY A 30 14.64 -8.29 -43.24
CA GLY A 30 15.22 -7.62 -42.06
C GLY A 30 14.30 -6.56 -41.47
N GLY A 31 13.63 -5.76 -42.30
CA GLY A 31 12.64 -4.79 -41.85
C GLY A 31 11.45 -5.44 -41.16
N ALA A 32 10.90 -6.52 -41.72
CA ALA A 32 9.82 -7.27 -41.12
C ALA A 32 10.23 -7.91 -39.77
N ALA A 33 11.41 -8.53 -39.71
CA ALA A 33 11.95 -9.10 -38.47
C ALA A 33 12.16 -8.02 -37.39
N GLY A 34 12.66 -6.84 -37.77
CA GLY A 34 12.84 -5.70 -36.87
C GLY A 34 11.51 -5.17 -36.30
N VAL A 35 10.47 -5.06 -37.13
CA VAL A 35 9.13 -4.64 -36.68
C VAL A 35 8.52 -5.68 -35.74
N ILE A 36 8.65 -6.98 -36.06
CA ILE A 36 8.18 -8.06 -35.18
C ILE A 36 8.91 -8.02 -33.84
N ALA A 37 10.24 -7.88 -33.84
CA ALA A 37 11.03 -7.76 -32.63
C ALA A 37 10.65 -6.51 -31.81
N ALA A 38 10.42 -5.36 -32.45
CA ALA A 38 9.97 -4.14 -31.78
C ALA A 38 8.57 -4.28 -31.17
N LEU A 39 7.64 -4.93 -31.87
CA LEU A 39 6.29 -5.22 -31.35
C LEU A 39 6.34 -6.22 -30.20
N LEU A 40 7.19 -7.25 -30.26
CA LEU A 40 7.43 -8.18 -29.17
C LEU A 40 8.01 -7.46 -27.95
N VAL A 41 9.05 -6.64 -28.12
CA VAL A 41 9.64 -5.84 -27.05
C VAL A 41 8.61 -4.87 -26.46
N HIS A 42 7.79 -4.22 -27.29
CA HIS A 42 6.75 -3.31 -26.83
C HIS A 42 5.68 -4.05 -26.01
N ALA A 43 5.22 -5.22 -26.46
CA ALA A 43 4.25 -6.06 -25.75
C ALA A 43 4.80 -6.62 -24.43
N TYR A 44 6.07 -7.04 -24.40
CA TYR A 44 6.75 -7.49 -23.18
C TYR A 44 7.01 -6.33 -22.20
N SER A 45 7.33 -5.14 -22.70
CA SER A 45 7.62 -3.97 -21.84
C SER A 45 6.39 -3.47 -21.07
N GLY A 46 5.17 -3.72 -21.57
CA GLY A 46 3.92 -3.40 -20.89
C GLY A 46 3.47 -4.46 -19.86
N THR A 47 3.96 -5.70 -19.98
CA THR A 47 3.52 -6.85 -19.16
C THR A 47 4.55 -7.32 -18.14
N ALA A 48 5.81 -6.94 -18.29
CA ALA A 48 6.92 -7.44 -17.48
C ALA A 48 7.24 -6.56 -16.24
N ARG A 49 6.32 -6.47 -15.26
CA ARG A 49 6.68 -6.21 -13.85
C ARG A 49 5.51 -6.38 -12.87
N LEU A 50 4.76 -7.47 -12.98
CA LEU A 50 3.91 -7.93 -11.88
C LEU A 50 4.85 -8.52 -10.84
N SER A 51 5.21 -7.73 -9.84
CA SER A 51 6.02 -8.19 -8.73
C SER A 51 5.09 -8.49 -7.56
N SER A 52 4.90 -9.77 -7.29
CA SER A 52 4.16 -10.23 -6.13
C SER A 52 4.92 -9.90 -4.85
N VAL A 53 4.27 -9.24 -3.90
CA VAL A 53 4.79 -9.04 -2.54
C VAL A 53 3.93 -9.85 -1.59
N THR A 54 4.54 -10.76 -0.83
CA THR A 54 3.88 -11.52 0.24
C THR A 54 3.95 -10.70 1.53
N LEU A 55 2.83 -10.18 2.00
CA LEU A 55 2.75 -9.54 3.31
C LEU A 55 2.24 -10.55 4.34
N THR A 56 2.94 -10.64 5.47
CA THR A 56 2.43 -11.32 6.66
C THR A 56 1.83 -10.25 7.56
N ILE A 57 0.51 -10.10 7.52
CA ILE A 57 -0.21 -9.20 8.43
C ILE A 57 -0.73 -10.07 9.57
N PRO A 58 -0.49 -9.75 10.84
CA PRO A 58 -1.10 -10.51 11.91
C PRO A 58 -2.63 -10.49 11.74
N GLN A 59 -3.25 -11.66 11.86
CA GLN A 59 -4.69 -11.90 11.69
C GLN A 59 -5.21 -11.94 10.24
N MET A 60 -4.42 -11.60 9.20
CA MET A 60 -4.78 -11.91 7.81
C MET A 60 -3.83 -12.97 7.23
N THR A 61 -4.41 -14.03 6.68
CA THR A 61 -3.73 -15.06 5.89
C THR A 61 -2.79 -14.43 4.85
N GLN A 62 -1.64 -15.05 4.58
CA GLN A 62 -0.68 -14.59 3.57
C GLN A 62 -1.38 -14.17 2.27
N MET A 63 -1.25 -12.90 1.92
CA MET A 63 -1.86 -12.31 0.73
C MET A 63 -0.77 -11.99 -0.30
N GLU A 64 -0.94 -12.49 -1.52
CA GLU A 64 -0.05 -12.21 -2.66
C GLU A 64 -0.54 -10.98 -3.41
N PHE A 65 0.10 -9.84 -3.20
CA PHE A 65 -0.34 -8.57 -3.81
C PHE A 65 0.32 -8.35 -5.17
N THR A 66 -0.48 -8.12 -6.21
CA THR A 66 0.00 -7.67 -7.52
C THR A 66 0.31 -6.17 -7.47
N VAL A 67 1.59 -5.80 -7.43
CA VAL A 67 2.01 -4.39 -7.38
C VAL A 67 1.99 -3.76 -8.77
N THR A 68 1.02 -2.86 -9.01
CA THR A 68 0.98 -1.93 -10.15
C THR A 68 1.47 -0.53 -9.74
N ARG A 69 1.81 0.35 -10.71
CA ARG A 69 2.21 1.74 -10.39
C ARG A 69 1.17 2.50 -9.57
N ASP A 70 -0.12 2.31 -9.87
CA ASP A 70 -1.19 2.97 -9.13
C ASP A 70 -1.29 2.43 -7.70
N SER A 71 -1.10 1.11 -7.51
CA SER A 71 -1.04 0.51 -6.16
C SER A 71 0.14 1.04 -5.36
N GLN A 72 1.28 1.25 -6.01
CA GLN A 72 2.48 1.79 -5.37
C GLN A 72 2.26 3.23 -4.90
N GLN A 73 1.59 4.08 -5.70
CA GLN A 73 1.26 5.45 -5.32
C GLN A 73 0.24 5.51 -4.18
N VAL A 74 -0.79 4.66 -4.22
CA VAL A 74 -1.77 4.56 -3.13
C VAL A 74 -1.07 4.11 -1.85
N ALA A 75 -0.26 3.06 -1.91
CA ALA A 75 0.48 2.54 -0.76
C ALA A 75 1.42 3.60 -0.17
N TRP A 76 2.10 4.38 -1.01
CA TRP A 76 2.93 5.51 -0.57
C TRP A 76 2.13 6.57 0.18
N LYS A 77 0.99 7.02 -0.36
CA LYS A 77 0.15 8.02 0.30
C LYS A 77 -0.34 7.54 1.66
N ILE A 78 -0.76 6.28 1.75
CA ILE A 78 -1.21 5.67 3.00
C ILE A 78 -0.05 5.54 3.99
N PHE A 79 1.12 5.09 3.54
CA PHE A 79 2.32 5.02 4.38
C PHE A 79 2.66 6.39 4.98
N VAL A 80 2.65 7.46 4.17
CA VAL A 80 2.93 8.82 4.64
C VAL A 80 1.91 9.26 5.71
N GLU A 81 0.61 9.03 5.49
CA GLU A 81 -0.41 9.39 6.48
C GLU A 81 -0.21 8.64 7.81
N VAL A 82 0.15 7.35 7.76
CA VAL A 82 0.37 6.54 8.97
C VAL A 82 1.69 6.90 9.67
N ALA A 83 2.76 7.12 8.92
CA ALA A 83 4.10 7.39 9.45
C ALA A 83 4.26 8.80 10.02
N THR A 84 3.52 9.79 9.52
CA THR A 84 3.67 11.21 9.91
C THR A 84 2.72 11.66 11.01
N ARG A 85 1.66 10.89 11.30
CA ARG A 85 0.73 11.21 12.39
C ARG A 85 1.20 10.57 13.69
N VAL A 86 1.00 11.30 14.79
CA VAL A 86 1.36 10.99 16.20
C VAL A 86 0.91 9.60 16.66
N SER A 87 0.01 8.94 15.92
CA SER A 87 -0.40 7.55 16.08
C SER A 87 0.72 6.50 16.11
N THR A 88 1.95 6.81 15.68
CA THR A 88 3.09 5.88 15.72
C THR A 88 4.18 6.23 16.74
N GLN A 89 4.14 7.43 17.33
CA GLN A 89 5.05 7.75 18.43
C GLN A 89 4.49 7.13 19.71
N ARG A 90 5.26 6.22 20.31
CA ARG A 90 4.94 5.70 21.64
C ARG A 90 4.85 6.89 22.59
N MET A 91 3.67 7.11 23.13
CA MET A 91 3.56 7.96 24.32
C MET A 91 4.29 7.22 25.43
N ASP A 92 5.19 7.90 26.12
CA ASP A 92 5.77 7.36 27.34
C ASP A 92 4.63 6.98 28.31
N GLN A 93 4.80 5.91 29.08
CA GLN A 93 3.71 5.33 29.87
C GLN A 93 3.08 6.37 30.82
N ASP A 94 3.87 7.36 31.24
CA ASP A 94 3.51 8.40 32.19
C ASP A 94 3.29 9.80 31.57
N SER A 95 3.43 9.97 30.24
CA SER A 95 3.28 11.28 29.59
C SER A 95 2.22 11.29 28.48
N GLY A 96 1.67 12.48 28.25
CA GLY A 96 0.66 12.76 27.22
C GLY A 96 -0.78 12.38 27.61
N ARG A 97 -1.76 13.07 27.02
CA ARG A 97 -3.19 12.92 27.32
C ARG A 97 -3.84 11.85 26.44
N MET A 98 -4.59 10.91 27.02
CA MET A 98 -5.34 9.89 26.25
C MET A 98 -6.35 10.53 25.32
N ARG A 99 -6.97 11.65 25.73
CA ARG A 99 -7.87 12.42 24.86
C ARG A 99 -7.20 12.79 23.53
N GLU A 100 -5.99 13.33 23.59
CA GLU A 100 -5.21 13.72 22.40
C GLU A 100 -4.82 12.51 21.55
N ALA A 101 -4.47 11.39 22.19
CA ALA A 101 -4.15 10.14 21.51
C ALA A 101 -5.35 9.58 20.72
N LEU A 102 -6.52 9.54 21.36
CA LEU A 102 -7.77 9.09 20.76
C LEU A 102 -8.21 10.00 19.60
N ASP A 103 -8.04 11.31 19.75
CA ASP A 103 -8.36 12.29 18.70
C ASP A 103 -7.39 12.18 17.51
N SER A 104 -6.11 11.92 17.77
CA SER A 104 -5.10 11.66 16.74
C SER A 104 -5.43 10.40 15.93
N LEU A 105 -5.77 9.29 16.58
CA LEU A 105 -6.19 8.05 15.92
C LEU A 105 -7.51 8.21 15.15
N TYR A 106 -8.47 8.97 15.69
CA TYR A 106 -9.69 9.29 14.97
C TYR A 106 -9.43 10.14 13.72
N SER A 107 -8.51 11.11 13.82
CA SER A 107 -8.08 11.94 12.69
C SER A 107 -7.40 11.10 11.60
N LEU A 108 -6.56 10.13 11.98
CA LEU A 108 -5.99 9.15 11.05
C LEU A 108 -7.10 8.32 10.38
N PHE A 109 -8.07 7.83 11.15
CA PHE A 109 -9.21 7.07 10.61
C PHE A 109 -9.95 7.89 9.54
N GLN A 110 -10.25 9.17 9.80
CA GLN A 110 -10.94 10.03 8.83
C GLN A 110 -10.08 10.30 7.58
N ALA A 111 -8.82 10.70 7.77
CA ALA A 111 -7.91 11.00 6.66
C ALA A 111 -7.77 9.82 5.71
N LEU A 112 -7.60 8.61 6.26
CA LEU A 112 -7.48 7.40 5.46
C LEU A 112 -8.79 7.04 4.76
N ARG A 113 -9.94 7.24 5.41
CA ARG A 113 -11.26 7.02 4.80
C ARG A 113 -11.50 7.99 3.64
N ASP A 114 -11.10 9.24 3.78
CA ASP A 114 -11.22 10.26 2.75
C ASP A 114 -10.28 9.97 1.58
N LEU A 115 -9.03 9.58 1.85
CA LEU A 115 -8.10 9.10 0.84
C LEU A 115 -8.70 7.91 0.07
N LEU A 116 -9.25 6.92 0.75
CA LEU A 116 -9.86 5.74 0.11
C LEU A 116 -11.05 6.09 -0.78
N LYS A 117 -11.84 7.12 -0.45
CA LYS A 117 -12.93 7.60 -1.32
C LYS A 117 -12.44 8.18 -2.65
N THR A 118 -11.19 8.63 -2.72
CA THR A 118 -10.61 9.16 -3.96
C THR A 118 -10.15 8.06 -4.92
N ILE A 119 -10.12 6.81 -4.46
CA ILE A 119 -9.62 5.67 -5.22
C ILE A 119 -10.78 4.94 -5.86
N GLU A 120 -10.67 4.69 -7.16
CA GLU A 120 -11.65 3.88 -7.89
C GLU A 120 -11.54 2.40 -7.47
N PRO A 121 -12.67 1.71 -7.20
CA PRO A 121 -12.65 0.30 -6.87
C PRO A 121 -12.03 -0.53 -8.00
N ARG A 122 -10.91 -1.19 -7.72
CA ARG A 122 -10.28 -2.10 -8.71
C ARG A 122 -11.07 -3.40 -8.78
N SER A 123 -11.49 -3.79 -9.99
CA SER A 123 -12.45 -4.87 -10.21
C SER A 123 -11.84 -6.28 -10.27
N ARG A 124 -10.56 -6.48 -9.91
CA ARG A 124 -9.93 -7.80 -10.00
C ARG A 124 -10.30 -8.58 -8.73
N ARG A 125 -11.41 -9.32 -8.82
CA ARG A 125 -12.13 -9.90 -7.66
C ARG A 125 -11.33 -10.87 -6.80
N ASP A 126 -10.18 -11.35 -7.27
CA ASP A 126 -9.46 -12.45 -6.64
C ASP A 126 -8.03 -12.09 -6.19
N GLU A 127 -7.58 -10.83 -6.36
CA GLU A 127 -6.25 -10.39 -5.93
C GLU A 127 -6.36 -9.40 -4.74
N PRO A 128 -5.58 -9.61 -3.67
CA PRO A 128 -5.59 -8.72 -2.53
C PRO A 128 -5.04 -7.34 -2.93
N SER A 129 -5.67 -6.28 -2.40
CA SER A 129 -5.41 -4.90 -2.83
C SER A 129 -4.95 -4.01 -1.68
N VAL A 130 -4.20 -2.94 -2.00
CA VAL A 130 -3.73 -1.95 -1.01
C VAL A 130 -4.91 -1.34 -0.24
N GLU A 131 -6.03 -1.12 -0.93
CA GLU A 131 -7.27 -0.60 -0.37
C GLU A 131 -7.90 -1.60 0.61
N GLN A 132 -7.90 -2.90 0.29
CA GLN A 132 -8.36 -3.94 1.21
C GLN A 132 -7.49 -4.01 2.47
N LEU A 133 -6.17 -3.85 2.33
CA LEU A 133 -5.25 -3.77 3.47
C LEU A 133 -5.58 -2.58 4.38
N ALA A 134 -5.81 -1.41 3.79
CA ALA A 134 -6.18 -0.19 4.50
C ALA A 134 -7.54 -0.30 5.19
N ILE A 135 -8.54 -0.87 4.49
CA ILE A 135 -9.86 -1.17 5.07
C ILE A 135 -9.73 -2.16 6.23
N GLY A 136 -8.84 -3.15 6.11
CA GLY A 136 -8.47 -4.08 7.18
C GLY A 136 -7.98 -3.34 8.41
N MET A 137 -6.94 -2.50 8.28
CA MET A 137 -6.43 -1.67 9.38
C MET A 137 -7.52 -0.79 10.01
N LEU A 138 -8.35 -0.14 9.19
CA LEU A 138 -9.44 0.70 9.69
C LEU A 138 -10.46 -0.08 10.53
N ASN A 139 -10.84 -1.28 10.08
CA ASN A 139 -11.94 -2.03 10.67
C ASN A 139 -11.53 -3.02 11.76
N LEU A 140 -10.32 -3.57 11.68
CA LEU A 140 -9.79 -4.54 12.65
C LEU A 140 -9.05 -3.84 13.80
N GLU A 141 -8.37 -2.72 13.52
CA GLU A 141 -7.56 -2.04 14.54
C GLU A 141 -8.20 -0.77 15.06
N LEU A 142 -8.40 0.21 14.17
CA LEU A 142 -8.83 1.54 14.60
C LEU A 142 -10.28 1.57 15.07
N ARG A 143 -11.21 0.96 14.31
CA ARG A 143 -12.64 1.02 14.63
C ARG A 143 -12.97 0.40 15.99
N PRO A 144 -12.54 -0.83 16.32
CA PRO A 144 -12.89 -1.46 17.60
C PRO A 144 -12.31 -0.68 18.78
N PHE A 145 -11.06 -0.23 18.66
CA PHE A 145 -10.40 0.58 19.67
C PHE A 145 -11.11 1.91 19.91
N LEU A 146 -11.34 2.70 18.85
CA LEU A 146 -12.00 4.00 18.95
C LEU A 146 -13.45 3.87 19.44
N SER A 147 -14.18 2.86 18.97
CA SER A 147 -15.58 2.65 19.35
C SER A 147 -15.73 2.25 20.82
N ARG A 148 -14.72 1.59 21.38
CA ARG A 148 -14.66 1.25 22.82
C ARG A 148 -14.27 2.47 23.65
N TRP A 149 -13.18 3.13 23.31
CA TRP A 149 -12.51 4.04 24.23
C TRP A 149 -12.99 5.50 24.14
N HIS A 150 -13.40 5.99 22.97
CA HIS A 150 -13.93 7.37 22.85
C HIS A 150 -15.16 7.59 23.75
N PRO A 151 -16.22 6.75 23.68
CA PRO A 151 -17.40 6.96 24.50
C PRO A 151 -17.11 6.81 26.00
N GLU A 152 -16.24 5.87 26.37
CA GLU A 152 -15.88 5.62 27.76
C GLU A 152 -15.16 6.80 28.40
N LEU A 153 -14.16 7.38 27.71
CA LEU A 153 -13.46 8.57 28.19
C LEU A 153 -14.41 9.77 28.25
N SER A 154 -15.22 10.00 27.20
CA SER A 154 -16.15 11.12 27.17
C SER A 154 -17.22 11.02 28.26
N ARG A 155 -17.71 9.82 28.57
CA ARG A 155 -18.63 9.62 29.71
C ARG A 155 -17.96 10.00 31.02
N TRP A 156 -16.74 9.55 31.26
CA TRP A 156 -16.03 9.86 32.51
C TRP A 156 -15.77 11.36 32.65
N GLU A 157 -15.25 12.02 31.60
CA GLU A 157 -15.01 13.48 31.60
C GLU A 157 -16.29 14.28 31.88
N ASN A 158 -17.42 13.85 31.33
CA ASN A 158 -18.71 14.51 31.58
C ASN A 158 -19.18 14.37 33.04
N HIS A 159 -18.84 13.27 33.72
CA HIS A 159 -19.16 13.08 35.14
C HIS A 159 -18.16 13.78 36.07
N GLN A 160 -16.92 13.98 35.62
CA GLN A 160 -15.87 14.64 36.39
C GLN A 160 -15.18 15.75 35.57
N PRO A 161 -15.88 16.87 35.28
CA PRO A 161 -15.31 17.93 34.47
C PRO A 161 -14.05 18.52 35.13
N GLY A 162 -12.94 18.55 34.40
CA GLY A 162 -11.67 19.13 34.86
C GLY A 162 -10.86 18.26 35.82
N ALA A 163 -11.31 17.03 36.12
CA ALA A 163 -10.48 16.05 36.81
C ALA A 163 -9.27 15.67 35.95
N ASP A 164 -8.15 15.36 36.60
CA ASP A 164 -6.98 14.84 35.90
C ASP A 164 -7.31 13.44 35.34
N GLU A 165 -7.00 13.24 34.06
CA GLU A 165 -7.24 12.00 33.31
C GLU A 165 -6.53 10.80 33.93
N SER A 166 -5.44 11.03 34.67
CA SER A 166 -4.74 10.01 35.45
C SER A 166 -5.64 9.33 36.51
N THR A 167 -6.70 10.02 36.96
CA THR A 167 -7.66 9.51 37.94
C THR A 167 -8.78 8.67 37.32
N TRP A 168 -8.86 8.61 35.98
CA TRP A 168 -9.82 7.77 35.29
C TRP A 168 -9.52 6.29 35.57
N PRO A 169 -10.45 5.51 36.17
CA PRO A 169 -10.15 4.13 36.58
C PRO A 169 -9.69 3.19 35.46
N ARG A 170 -10.02 3.52 34.20
CA ARG A 170 -9.66 2.73 33.03
C ARG A 170 -8.46 3.28 32.25
N ASN A 171 -7.78 4.32 32.75
CA ASN A 171 -6.67 4.97 32.05
C ASN A 171 -5.56 3.95 31.69
N ALA A 172 -5.13 3.15 32.67
CA ALA A 172 -4.10 2.14 32.48
C ALA A 172 -4.49 1.06 31.45
N GLU A 173 -5.75 0.59 31.48
CA GLU A 173 -6.28 -0.37 30.51
C GLU A 173 -6.30 0.24 29.09
N CYS A 174 -6.74 1.49 28.97
CA CYS A 174 -6.77 2.22 27.70
C CYS A 174 -5.36 2.44 27.13
N ARG A 175 -4.36 2.75 27.98
CA ARG A 175 -2.96 2.88 27.58
C ARG A 175 -2.36 1.56 27.08
N ALA A 176 -2.66 0.46 27.76
CA ALA A 176 -2.22 -0.86 27.33
C ALA A 176 -2.82 -1.24 25.96
N ASP A 177 -4.14 -1.05 25.78
CA ASP A 177 -4.81 -1.28 24.50
C ASP A 177 -4.24 -0.37 23.39
N LEU A 178 -3.95 0.89 23.71
CA LEU A 178 -3.36 1.86 22.78
C LEU A 178 -1.99 1.36 22.30
N ALA A 179 -1.12 0.95 23.21
CA ALA A 179 0.21 0.43 22.86
C ALA A 179 0.11 -0.76 21.90
N GLY A 180 -0.82 -1.68 22.15
CA GLY A 180 -1.06 -2.82 21.26
C GLY A 180 -1.58 -2.41 19.87
N VAL A 181 -2.46 -1.42 19.80
CA VAL A 181 -2.95 -0.87 18.51
C VAL A 181 -1.83 -0.17 17.75
N GLN A 182 -0.98 0.62 18.41
CA GLN A 182 0.17 1.29 17.79
C GLN A 182 1.20 0.28 17.26
N GLU A 183 1.38 -0.84 17.96
CA GLU A 183 2.22 -1.94 17.49
C GLU A 183 1.70 -2.51 16.17
N ARG A 184 0.42 -2.92 16.15
CA ARG A 184 -0.21 -3.53 14.96
C ARG A 184 -0.33 -2.56 13.78
N ILE A 185 -0.70 -1.29 14.02
CA ILE A 185 -0.69 -0.24 12.98
C ILE A 185 0.69 -0.10 12.34
N GLY A 186 1.75 -0.27 13.12
CA GLY A 186 3.10 -0.25 12.60
C GLY A 186 3.43 -1.36 11.61
N GLU A 187 2.89 -2.56 11.83
CA GLU A 187 3.04 -3.67 10.89
C GLU A 187 2.29 -3.39 9.59
N TYR A 188 1.10 -2.79 9.68
CA TYR A 188 0.40 -2.27 8.49
C TYR A 188 1.23 -1.21 7.77
N ALA A 189 1.85 -0.27 8.49
CA ALA A 189 2.72 0.77 7.93
C ALA A 189 3.89 0.17 7.14
N LEU A 190 4.56 -0.85 7.70
CA LEU A 190 5.60 -1.59 7.00
C LEU A 190 5.06 -2.28 5.74
N GLY A 191 3.88 -2.89 5.82
CA GLY A 191 3.20 -3.48 4.65
C GLY A 191 2.95 -2.46 3.54
N PHE A 192 2.47 -1.26 3.88
CA PHE A 192 2.30 -0.17 2.90
C PHE A 192 3.63 0.30 2.31
N ALA A 193 4.70 0.38 3.12
CA ALA A 193 6.03 0.73 2.62
C ALA A 193 6.55 -0.30 1.61
N GLN A 194 6.38 -1.59 1.89
CA GLN A 194 6.77 -2.68 1.00
C GLN A 194 5.96 -2.64 -0.31
N LEU A 195 4.64 -2.41 -0.25
CA LEU A 195 3.78 -2.21 -1.42
C LEU A 195 4.17 -0.94 -2.21
N ALA A 196 4.69 0.08 -1.53
CA ALA A 196 5.28 1.28 -2.15
C ALA A 196 6.70 1.04 -2.72
N ARG A 197 7.26 -0.17 -2.57
CA ARG A 197 8.62 -0.56 -2.98
C ARG A 197 9.71 0.22 -2.25
N MET A 198 9.43 0.67 -1.03
CA MET A 198 10.43 1.24 -0.14
C MET A 198 11.30 0.12 0.45
N PRO A 199 12.62 0.31 0.59
CA PRO A 199 13.46 -0.61 1.33
C PRO A 199 12.99 -0.71 2.79
N GLU A 200 12.86 -1.93 3.31
CA GLU A 200 12.36 -2.18 4.67
C GLU A 200 13.16 -1.40 5.74
N SER A 201 14.49 -1.40 5.65
CA SER A 201 15.35 -0.64 6.57
C SER A 201 15.14 0.87 6.55
N VAL A 202 14.66 1.44 5.43
CA VAL A 202 14.27 2.85 5.35
C VAL A 202 12.93 3.05 6.04
N ALA A 203 11.97 2.16 5.80
CA ALA A 203 10.65 2.21 6.43
C ALA A 203 10.74 2.09 7.95
N GLU A 204 11.52 1.13 8.46
CA GLU A 204 11.74 0.91 9.88
C GLU A 204 12.37 2.13 10.57
N ARG A 205 13.34 2.79 9.93
CA ARG A 205 13.94 4.02 10.46
C ARG A 205 12.95 5.18 10.49
N ILE A 206 12.15 5.35 9.44
CA ILE A 206 11.09 6.39 9.40
C ILE A 206 10.07 6.15 10.53
N LEU A 207 9.73 4.89 10.79
CA LEU A 207 8.79 4.52 11.86
C LEU A 207 9.42 4.50 13.26
N GLY A 208 10.70 4.86 13.40
CA GLY A 208 11.42 4.82 14.69
C GLY A 208 11.53 3.42 15.30
N ARG A 209 11.49 2.37 14.45
CA ARG A 209 11.57 0.95 14.83
C ARG A 209 12.95 0.31 14.60
N GLY A 210 13.78 0.90 13.73
CA GLY A 210 15.12 0.39 13.44
C GLY A 210 16.16 0.84 14.45
N ASP A 211 17.26 0.09 14.55
CA ASP A 211 18.46 0.51 15.29
C ASP A 211 18.88 1.91 14.87
N SER A 212 19.11 2.78 15.84
CA SER A 212 19.35 4.21 15.69
C SER A 212 20.72 4.53 15.09
N GLU A 213 20.98 4.10 13.86
CA GLU A 213 22.11 4.60 13.06
C GLU A 213 21.67 5.91 12.37
N PRO A 214 22.35 7.05 12.64
CA PRO A 214 22.02 8.33 12.01
C PRO A 214 22.06 8.24 10.48
N PHE A 215 21.30 9.11 9.79
CA PHE A 215 21.48 9.28 8.35
C PHE A 215 22.96 9.57 8.06
N PRO A 216 23.60 8.82 7.13
CA PRO A 216 24.96 9.17 6.73
C PRO A 216 24.91 10.60 6.20
N ALA A 217 25.70 11.49 6.81
CA ALA A 217 25.88 12.83 6.30
C ALA A 217 26.34 12.70 4.85
N SER A 218 25.57 13.26 3.93
CA SER A 218 25.94 13.34 2.52
C SER A 218 27.27 14.08 2.42
N GLY A 219 28.34 13.32 2.16
CA GLY A 219 29.66 13.84 1.78
C GLY A 219 29.75 14.13 0.30
#